data_AF-A0A3E0RC70-F1
#
_entry.id   AF-A0A3E0RC70-F1
#
_cell.length_a   1.000
_cell.length_b   1.000
_cell.length_c   1.000
_cell.angle_alpha   90.00
_cell.angle_beta   90.00
_cell.angle_gamma   90.00
#
_symmetry.space_group_name_H-M   'P 1'
#
loop_
_entity.id
_entity.type
_entity.pdbx_description
1 polymer ?
#
loop_
_entity_poly.entity_id
_entity_poly.type
_entity_poly.pdbx_seq_one_letter_code
_entity_poly.pdbx_strand_id
1 'polypeptide(L)'
;MDDVLLELFIRGAAGGVSKTQLLRSFKDEHGCSEEDLDFLIESAFFKEKPRKINYKEIYERPLKERATRIWFPFTQLYYKDNFLSEEECSELIEFIEKGLRPSTVANETDDGEVSDYRTSSTTDLDPFANDLSLRLDQKITAFMDLDPFTGETLQAQKYLPTQYYKEHVDFFTPFTEEHKVYCEWMGQRTWTVMIYLNDVASGGETYFKHLNKYFKPKQGTLLCWNNLYKSGIPNYKTMHEALPPVSGNKYVITKWFRSWSLI
;
A
#
# COMPACT_ATOMS: atom_id res chain seq x y z
N MET A 1 12.52 29.50 -3.19
CA MET A 1 11.86 28.35 -2.53
C MET A 1 12.94 27.48 -1.91
N ASP A 2 12.69 26.93 -0.73
CA ASP A 2 13.66 26.20 0.10
C ASP A 2 13.92 24.78 -0.46
N ASP A 3 15.18 24.34 -0.52
CA ASP A 3 15.57 22.98 -0.94
C ASP A 3 14.86 21.91 -0.10
N VAL A 4 14.59 22.22 1.18
CA VAL A 4 13.83 21.37 2.09
C VAL A 4 12.40 21.14 1.59
N LEU A 5 11.75 22.16 1.05
CA LEU A 5 10.37 22.07 0.58
C LEU A 5 10.28 21.21 -0.69
N LEU A 6 11.26 21.35 -1.60
CA LEU A 6 11.37 20.51 -2.78
C LEU A 6 11.61 19.04 -2.41
N GLU A 7 12.48 18.78 -1.42
CA GLU A 7 12.72 17.42 -0.92
C GLU A 7 11.44 16.80 -0.33
N LEU A 8 10.71 17.54 0.51
CA LEU A 8 9.43 17.07 1.06
C LEU A 8 8.41 16.79 -0.05
N PHE A 9 8.37 17.63 -1.08
CA PHE A 9 7.45 17.47 -2.21
C PHE A 9 7.76 16.20 -3.01
N ILE A 10 9.04 15.98 -3.35
CA ILE A 10 9.49 14.78 -4.07
C ILE A 10 9.18 13.53 -3.24
N ARG A 11 9.45 13.55 -1.92
CA ARG A 11 9.13 12.42 -1.02
C ARG A 11 7.64 12.11 -1.00
N GLY A 12 6.79 13.12 -0.85
CA GLY A 12 5.33 12.94 -0.86
C GLY A 12 4.83 12.35 -2.18
N ALA A 13 5.35 12.84 -3.31
CA ALA A 13 5.00 12.33 -4.64
C ALA A 13 5.48 10.88 -4.85
N ALA A 14 6.72 10.57 -4.46
CA ALA A 14 7.28 9.21 -4.54
C ALA A 14 6.59 8.22 -3.60
N GLY A 15 6.03 8.71 -2.48
CA GLY A 15 5.21 7.92 -1.55
C GLY A 15 3.85 7.48 -2.09
N GLY A 16 3.47 7.93 -3.29
CA GLY A 16 2.25 7.51 -3.99
C GLY A 16 0.96 8.16 -3.50
N VAL A 17 1.09 9.28 -2.79
CA VAL A 17 -0.01 10.23 -2.59
C VAL A 17 -0.46 10.77 -3.94
N SER A 18 -1.76 10.98 -4.09
CA SER A 18 -2.32 11.58 -5.29
C SER A 18 -1.78 13.01 -5.50
N LYS A 19 -1.63 13.43 -6.76
CA LYS A 19 -1.24 14.82 -7.08
C LYS A 19 -2.17 15.82 -6.41
N THR A 20 -3.48 15.60 -6.49
CA THR A 20 -4.49 16.49 -5.91
C THR A 20 -4.28 16.66 -4.41
N GLN A 21 -4.14 15.57 -3.67
CA GLN A 21 -3.87 15.60 -2.24
C GLN A 21 -2.54 16.28 -1.91
N LEU A 22 -1.46 15.99 -2.65
CA LEU A 22 -0.15 16.58 -2.39
C LEU A 22 -0.15 18.09 -2.61
N LEU A 23 -0.74 18.56 -3.71
CA LEU A 23 -0.85 19.99 -3.97
C LEU A 23 -1.70 20.69 -2.90
N ARG A 24 -2.80 20.07 -2.48
CA ARG A 24 -3.65 20.61 -1.41
C ARG A 24 -2.90 20.68 -0.07
N SER A 25 -2.18 19.63 0.32
CA SER A 25 -1.43 19.65 1.59
C SER A 25 -0.34 20.71 1.59
N PHE A 26 0.34 20.95 0.47
CA PHE A 26 1.35 22.01 0.38
C PHE A 26 0.75 23.43 0.43
N LYS A 27 -0.47 23.63 -0.08
CA LYS A 27 -1.22 24.89 0.13
C LYS A 27 -1.57 25.06 1.60
N ASP A 28 -2.15 24.02 2.21
CA ASP A 28 -2.74 24.11 3.55
C ASP A 28 -1.68 24.14 4.66
N GLU A 29 -0.62 23.36 4.54
CA GLU A 29 0.40 23.16 5.59
C GLU A 29 1.64 24.05 5.39
N HIS A 30 1.97 24.38 4.15
CA HIS A 30 3.17 25.16 3.81
C HIS A 30 2.86 26.54 3.21
N GLY A 31 1.59 26.88 2.99
CA GLY A 31 1.19 28.18 2.45
C GLY A 31 1.63 28.43 1.01
N CYS A 32 1.88 27.36 0.24
CA CYS A 32 2.34 27.47 -1.14
C CYS A 32 1.26 28.10 -2.03
N SER A 33 1.63 29.07 -2.86
CA SER A 33 0.79 29.58 -3.94
C SER A 33 0.75 28.60 -5.13
N GLU A 34 -0.12 28.84 -6.13
CA GLU A 34 -0.09 28.04 -7.37
C GLU A 34 1.27 28.15 -8.08
N GLU A 35 1.89 29.33 -8.07
CA GLU A 35 3.21 29.56 -8.68
C GLU A 35 4.31 28.77 -7.96
N ASP A 36 4.24 28.66 -6.63
CA ASP A 36 5.18 27.82 -5.86
C ASP A 36 5.01 26.34 -6.20
N LEU A 37 3.78 25.87 -6.36
CA LEU A 37 3.48 24.48 -6.71
C LEU A 37 3.93 24.12 -8.13
N ASP A 38 3.69 25.00 -9.10
CA ASP A 38 4.17 24.83 -10.46
C ASP A 38 5.71 24.74 -10.47
N PHE A 39 6.37 25.62 -9.72
CA PHE A 39 7.82 25.59 -9.56
C PHE A 39 8.32 24.30 -8.87
N LEU A 40 7.60 23.78 -7.86
CA LEU A 40 7.90 22.48 -7.22
C LEU A 40 7.81 21.32 -8.22
N ILE A 41 6.73 21.27 -9.02
CA ILE A 41 6.52 20.23 -10.02
C ILE A 41 7.64 20.27 -11.08
N GLU A 42 7.96 21.45 -11.59
CA GLU A 42 9.03 21.62 -12.59
C GLU A 42 10.41 21.26 -12.02
N SER A 43 10.69 21.69 -10.79
CA SER A 43 11.98 21.45 -10.11
C SER A 43 12.17 20.00 -9.67
N ALA A 44 11.09 19.22 -9.54
CA ALA A 44 11.16 17.81 -9.16
C ALA A 44 11.68 16.89 -10.29
N PHE A 45 11.73 17.39 -11.53
CA PHE A 45 12.17 16.63 -12.72
C PHE A 45 11.51 15.24 -12.84
N PHE A 46 10.23 15.14 -12.50
CA PHE A 46 9.50 13.88 -12.59
C PHE A 46 9.48 13.33 -14.02
N LYS A 47 9.59 12.00 -14.13
CA LYS A 47 9.45 11.26 -15.39
C LYS A 47 8.07 11.52 -15.99
N GLU A 48 8.03 11.66 -17.30
CA GLU A 48 6.77 11.70 -18.03
C GLU A 48 6.09 10.32 -18.01
N LYS A 49 4.74 10.34 -18.00
CA LYS A 49 3.95 9.12 -18.08
C LYS A 49 4.32 8.30 -19.31
N PRO A 50 4.67 7.01 -19.16
CA PRO A 50 5.06 6.18 -20.28
C PRO A 50 3.90 6.00 -21.26
N ARG A 51 4.17 6.08 -22.57
CA ARG A 51 3.16 5.86 -23.63
C ARG A 51 2.50 4.48 -23.54
N LYS A 52 3.22 3.47 -23.06
CA LYS A 52 2.73 2.10 -22.82
C LYS A 52 3.41 1.54 -21.57
N ILE A 53 2.61 0.89 -20.72
CA ILE A 53 3.10 0.16 -19.54
C ILE A 53 3.13 -1.33 -19.89
N ASN A 54 4.26 -1.99 -19.62
CA ASN A 54 4.43 -3.42 -19.89
C ASN A 54 3.90 -4.27 -18.72
N TYR A 55 2.58 -4.33 -18.55
CA TYR A 55 1.95 -5.13 -17.49
C TYR A 55 2.30 -6.61 -17.55
N LYS A 56 2.60 -7.14 -18.74
CA LYS A 56 3.05 -8.52 -18.92
C LYS A 56 4.36 -8.77 -18.17
N GLU A 57 5.32 -7.86 -18.28
CA GLU A 57 6.59 -7.97 -17.57
C GLU A 57 6.39 -7.92 -16.06
N ILE A 58 5.59 -6.98 -15.56
CA ILE A 58 5.27 -6.87 -14.12
C ILE A 58 4.58 -8.14 -13.61
N TYR A 59 3.68 -8.73 -14.40
CA TYR A 59 2.98 -9.97 -14.06
C TYR A 59 3.89 -11.20 -14.11
N GLU A 60 4.79 -11.28 -15.08
CA GLU A 60 5.68 -12.43 -15.27
C GLU A 60 6.95 -12.39 -14.40
N ARG A 61 7.24 -11.25 -13.76
CA ARG A 61 8.38 -11.12 -12.84
C ARG A 61 8.30 -12.16 -11.72
N PRO A 62 9.35 -12.97 -11.52
CA PRO A 62 9.38 -13.95 -10.43
C PRO A 62 9.67 -13.26 -9.09
N LEU A 63 9.12 -13.81 -8.01
CA LEU A 63 9.59 -13.47 -6.65
C LEU A 63 11.03 -13.97 -6.48
N LYS A 64 11.89 -13.19 -5.81
CA LYS A 64 13.32 -13.57 -5.61
C LYS A 64 13.48 -14.76 -4.69
N GLU A 65 12.62 -14.86 -3.69
CA GLU A 65 12.68 -15.93 -2.71
C GLU A 65 11.53 -16.92 -2.89
N ARG A 66 11.74 -18.13 -2.38
CA ARG A 66 10.67 -19.14 -2.33
C ARG A 66 9.53 -18.63 -1.46
N ALA A 67 8.36 -18.57 -2.07
CA ALA A 67 7.07 -18.39 -1.42
C ALA A 67 6.13 -19.49 -1.90
N THR A 68 5.16 -19.85 -1.07
CA THR A 68 4.17 -20.87 -1.42
C THR A 68 3.08 -20.24 -2.26
N ARG A 69 2.97 -20.67 -3.51
CA ARG A 69 1.86 -20.26 -4.39
C ARG A 69 0.58 -20.95 -3.97
N ILE A 70 -0.50 -20.19 -3.83
CA ILE A 70 -1.84 -20.73 -3.70
C ILE A 70 -2.48 -20.74 -5.07
N TRP A 71 -2.77 -21.94 -5.55
CA TRP A 71 -3.15 -22.11 -6.94
C TRP A 71 -4.61 -21.71 -7.18
N PHE A 72 -4.79 -20.68 -8.00
CA PHE A 72 -6.06 -20.30 -8.60
C PHE A 72 -5.83 -19.94 -10.08
N PRO A 73 -6.74 -20.29 -11.00
CA PRO A 73 -6.58 -19.98 -12.41
C PRO A 73 -6.42 -18.48 -12.66
N PHE A 74 -5.29 -18.11 -13.28
CA PHE A 74 -4.91 -16.75 -13.68
C PHE A 74 -4.74 -15.74 -12.52
N THR A 75 -4.84 -16.18 -11.27
CA THR A 75 -4.62 -15.34 -10.09
C THR A 75 -3.26 -15.67 -9.46
N GLN A 76 -2.45 -14.64 -9.26
CA GLN A 76 -1.19 -14.71 -8.53
C GLN A 76 -1.46 -14.38 -7.07
N LEU A 77 -1.30 -15.36 -6.19
CA LEU A 77 -1.47 -15.26 -4.75
C LEU A 77 -0.45 -16.18 -4.08
N TYR A 78 0.34 -15.62 -3.17
CA TYR A 78 1.43 -16.31 -2.50
C TYR A 78 1.42 -15.98 -1.02
N TYR A 79 2.02 -16.87 -0.23
CA TYR A 79 2.39 -16.57 1.15
C TYR A 79 3.79 -17.06 1.47
N LYS A 80 4.41 -16.43 2.49
CA LYS A 80 5.69 -16.81 3.05
C LYS A 80 5.64 -16.65 4.56
N ASP A 81 5.70 -17.78 5.26
CA ASP A 81 5.85 -17.81 6.72
C ASP A 81 7.26 -17.33 7.10
N ASN A 82 7.39 -16.76 8.30
CA ASN A 82 8.66 -16.28 8.87
C ASN A 82 9.39 -15.32 7.92
N PHE A 83 8.65 -14.47 7.21
CA PHE A 83 9.23 -13.39 6.42
C PHE A 83 9.83 -12.33 7.34
N LEU A 84 9.12 -11.97 8.40
CA LEU A 84 9.67 -11.22 9.53
C LEU A 84 9.91 -12.16 10.72
N SER A 85 10.96 -11.85 11.47
CA SER A 85 11.24 -12.43 12.79
C SER A 85 10.28 -11.89 13.85
N GLU A 86 10.21 -12.57 15.00
CA GLU A 86 9.40 -12.13 16.14
C GLU A 86 9.88 -10.77 16.67
N GLU A 87 11.21 -10.54 16.66
CA GLU A 87 11.84 -9.28 17.06
C GLU A 87 11.46 -8.13 16.12
N GLU A 88 11.56 -8.34 14.80
CA GLU A 88 11.15 -7.34 13.80
C GLU A 88 9.66 -7.00 13.95
N CYS A 89 8.81 -8.00 14.17
CA CYS A 89 7.39 -7.78 14.40
C CYS A 89 7.13 -6.96 15.67
N SER A 90 7.86 -7.25 16.76
CA SER A 90 7.69 -6.54 18.04
C SER A 90 8.16 -5.09 17.94
N GLU A 91 9.31 -4.84 17.30
CA GLU A 91 9.83 -3.50 17.03
C GLU A 91 8.83 -2.66 16.22
N LEU A 92 8.22 -3.25 15.19
CA LEU A 92 7.20 -2.59 14.38
C LEU A 92 5.93 -2.29 15.19
N ILE A 93 5.45 -3.21 16.02
CA ILE A 93 4.26 -2.96 16.86
C ILE A 93 4.51 -1.81 17.84
N GLU A 94 5.67 -1.76 18.49
CA GLU A 94 6.02 -0.65 19.38
C GLU A 94 6.08 0.70 18.68
N PHE A 95 6.54 0.72 17.42
CA PHE A 95 6.52 1.92 16.60
C PHE A 95 5.08 2.33 16.27
N ILE A 96 4.25 1.37 15.83
CA ILE A 96 2.86 1.61 15.44
C ILE A 96 2.07 2.24 16.59
N GLU A 97 2.17 1.70 17.81
CA GLU A 97 1.41 2.19 18.97
C GLU A 97 1.64 3.68 19.28
N LYS A 98 2.77 4.26 18.85
CA LYS A 98 3.10 5.68 19.10
C LYS A 98 2.49 6.64 18.07
N GLY A 99 2.05 6.15 16.91
CA GLY A 99 1.70 6.99 15.75
C GLY A 99 0.30 6.75 15.18
N LEU A 100 -0.58 6.06 15.90
CA LEU A 100 -1.90 5.66 15.40
C LEU A 100 -2.83 6.87 15.18
N ARG A 101 -3.48 6.88 14.02
CA ARG A 101 -4.62 7.75 13.71
C ARG A 101 -5.76 6.92 13.08
N PRO A 102 -7.03 7.38 13.08
CA PRO A 102 -8.09 6.67 12.36
C PRO A 102 -7.74 6.42 10.89
N SER A 103 -8.03 5.21 10.38
CA SER A 103 -7.81 4.91 8.97
C SER A 103 -8.83 5.60 8.07
N THR A 104 -8.40 6.02 6.88
CA THR A 104 -9.26 6.56 5.83
C THR A 104 -9.44 5.57 4.67
N VAL A 105 -10.45 5.81 3.84
CA VAL A 105 -10.71 5.13 2.57
C VAL A 105 -10.62 6.15 1.43
N ALA A 106 -10.07 5.74 0.29
CA ALA A 106 -10.01 6.56 -0.91
C ALA A 106 -11.43 6.93 -1.39
N ASN A 107 -11.60 8.16 -1.86
CA ASN A 107 -12.87 8.69 -2.35
C ASN A 107 -12.66 9.64 -3.54
N GLU A 108 -13.76 10.11 -4.12
CA GLU A 108 -13.76 10.92 -5.35
C GLU A 108 -13.12 12.30 -5.18
N THR A 109 -13.17 12.88 -3.98
CA THR A 109 -12.60 14.20 -3.64
C THR A 109 -11.15 14.12 -3.12
N ASP A 110 -10.63 12.90 -2.95
CA ASP A 110 -9.26 12.62 -2.50
C ASP A 110 -8.93 13.25 -1.14
N ASP A 111 -9.92 13.50 -0.30
CA ASP A 111 -9.74 14.01 1.08
C ASP A 111 -9.65 12.87 2.12
N GLY A 112 -9.95 11.63 1.71
CA GLY A 112 -9.87 10.45 2.55
C GLY A 112 -11.00 10.42 3.58
N GLU A 113 -11.93 9.49 3.43
CA GLU A 113 -13.09 9.41 4.32
C GLU A 113 -12.82 8.48 5.50
N VAL A 114 -13.01 8.97 6.74
CA VAL A 114 -13.20 8.09 7.90
C VAL A 114 -14.65 7.63 7.90
N SER A 115 -14.88 6.34 7.68
CA SER A 115 -16.23 5.77 7.54
C SER A 115 -16.38 4.42 8.22
N ASP A 116 -17.63 4.00 8.43
CA ASP A 116 -17.98 2.65 8.91
C ASP A 116 -17.68 1.55 7.88
N TYR A 117 -16.98 1.87 6.80
CA TYR A 117 -16.47 0.90 5.85
C TYR A 117 -15.13 0.31 6.30
N ARG A 118 -14.33 1.10 7.03
CA ARG A 118 -13.03 0.72 7.60
C ARG A 118 -12.87 1.35 8.97
N THR A 119 -12.83 0.50 10.00
CA THR A 119 -12.83 0.96 11.40
C THR A 119 -11.47 0.80 12.09
N SER A 120 -10.40 0.53 11.34
CA SER A 120 -9.03 0.40 11.87
C SER A 120 -8.37 1.74 12.22
N SER A 121 -7.19 1.67 12.84
CA SER A 121 -6.25 2.78 12.94
C SER A 121 -5.02 2.52 12.06
N THR A 122 -4.44 3.57 11.47
CA THR A 122 -3.27 3.52 10.59
C THR A 122 -2.09 4.32 11.16
N THR A 123 -0.88 3.90 10.83
CA THR A 123 0.37 4.68 10.90
C THR A 123 1.10 4.52 9.58
N ASP A 124 1.62 5.61 9.02
CA ASP A 124 2.47 5.50 7.83
C ASP A 124 3.92 5.28 8.25
N LEU A 125 4.59 4.42 7.50
CA LEU A 125 5.99 4.07 7.66
C LEU A 125 6.74 4.60 6.44
N ASP A 126 7.04 5.91 6.46
CA ASP A 126 7.83 6.55 5.41
C ASP A 126 9.28 6.00 5.43
N PRO A 127 9.74 5.33 4.35
CA PRO A 127 11.11 4.83 4.24
C PRO A 127 12.18 5.93 4.33
N PHE A 128 11.85 7.19 4.05
CA PHE A 128 12.78 8.32 4.13
C PHE A 128 12.80 9.00 5.50
N ALA A 129 11.86 8.66 6.39
CA ALA A 129 11.75 9.28 7.70
C ALA A 129 12.51 8.53 8.80
N ASN A 130 12.64 7.20 8.71
CA ASN A 130 13.35 6.41 9.71
C ASN A 130 13.91 5.08 9.17
N ASP A 131 14.95 4.57 9.83
CA ASP A 131 15.68 3.35 9.43
C ASP A 131 14.83 2.08 9.49
N LEU A 132 13.92 1.96 10.46
CA LEU A 132 13.02 0.80 10.59
C LEU A 132 12.12 0.66 9.35
N SER A 133 11.49 1.76 8.91
CA SER A 133 10.70 1.80 7.68
C SER A 133 11.55 1.45 6.45
N LEU A 134 12.76 2.02 6.35
CA LEU A 134 13.66 1.79 5.23
C LEU A 134 14.07 0.32 5.11
N ARG A 135 14.46 -0.31 6.23
CA ARG A 135 14.83 -1.73 6.28
C ARG A 135 13.67 -2.62 5.85
N LEU A 136 12.45 -2.33 6.32
CA LEU A 136 11.26 -3.08 5.94
C LEU A 136 10.96 -2.92 4.44
N ASP A 137 11.04 -1.70 3.92
CA ASP A 137 10.83 -1.39 2.51
C ASP A 137 11.82 -2.14 1.60
N GLN A 138 13.11 -2.07 1.93
CA GLN A 138 14.17 -2.77 1.20
C GLN A 138 13.98 -4.29 1.24
N LYS A 139 13.56 -4.84 2.37
CA LYS A 139 13.28 -6.28 2.51
C LYS A 139 12.10 -6.72 1.63
N ILE A 140 11.02 -5.94 1.60
CA ILE A 140 9.84 -6.23 0.75
C ILE A 140 10.19 -6.08 -0.74
N THR A 141 10.87 -5.00 -1.12
CA THR A 141 11.22 -4.73 -2.53
C THR A 141 12.21 -5.77 -3.07
N ALA A 142 13.19 -6.17 -2.26
CA ALA A 142 14.10 -7.27 -2.58
C ALA A 142 13.35 -8.60 -2.77
N PHE A 143 12.36 -8.91 -1.92
CA PHE A 143 11.53 -10.10 -2.08
C PHE A 143 10.71 -10.08 -3.38
N MET A 144 10.13 -8.93 -3.72
CA MET A 144 9.24 -8.77 -4.87
C MET A 144 9.96 -8.61 -6.22
N ASP A 145 11.27 -8.32 -6.25
CA ASP A 145 12.00 -7.91 -7.46
C ASP A 145 11.38 -6.71 -8.18
N LEU A 146 10.88 -5.76 -7.40
CA LEU A 146 10.27 -4.53 -7.90
C LEU A 146 11.11 -3.33 -7.48
N ASP A 147 11.05 -2.29 -8.31
CA ASP A 147 11.70 -1.02 -8.03
C ASP A 147 11.09 -0.39 -6.77
N PRO A 148 11.88 -0.04 -5.74
CA PRO A 148 11.39 0.62 -4.53
C PRO A 148 10.53 1.84 -4.81
N PHE A 149 10.85 2.63 -5.84
CA PHE A 149 10.12 3.85 -6.20
C PHE A 149 8.79 3.59 -6.93
N THR A 150 8.48 2.32 -7.26
CA THR A 150 7.12 1.94 -7.63
C THR A 150 6.26 1.64 -6.39
N GLY A 151 6.86 1.45 -5.22
CA GLY A 151 6.14 1.14 -4.00
C GLY A 151 5.65 2.40 -3.28
N GLU A 152 4.36 2.43 -2.95
CA GLU A 152 3.79 3.45 -2.06
C GLU A 152 4.40 3.38 -0.66
N THR A 153 4.25 4.46 0.10
CA THR A 153 4.54 4.49 1.53
C THR A 153 3.83 3.33 2.24
N LEU A 154 4.57 2.62 3.08
CA LEU A 154 4.06 1.50 3.86
C LEU A 154 2.96 2.00 4.80
N GLN A 155 1.84 1.30 4.86
CA GLN A 155 0.79 1.55 5.84
C GLN A 155 0.76 0.43 6.86
N ALA A 156 0.94 0.76 8.13
CA ALA A 156 0.66 -0.13 9.23
C ALA A 156 -0.77 0.06 9.71
N GLN A 157 -1.48 -1.02 10.03
CA GLN A 157 -2.83 -0.96 10.56
C GLN A 157 -3.00 -1.77 11.84
N LYS A 158 -3.78 -1.23 12.77
CA LYS A 158 -4.26 -1.89 13.98
C LYS A 158 -5.76 -2.05 13.94
N TYR A 159 -6.22 -3.26 14.25
CA TYR A 159 -7.64 -3.59 14.45
C TYR A 159 -7.81 -4.07 15.89
N LEU A 160 -8.61 -3.35 16.66
CA LEU A 160 -9.15 -3.79 17.94
C LEU A 160 -10.21 -4.87 17.72
N PRO A 161 -10.59 -5.64 18.75
CA PRO A 161 -11.73 -6.55 18.67
C PRO A 161 -12.96 -5.85 18.07
N THR A 162 -13.67 -6.53 17.18
CA THR A 162 -14.82 -6.02 16.39
C THR A 162 -14.52 -5.04 15.26
N GLN A 163 -13.30 -4.49 15.13
CA GLN A 163 -12.94 -3.61 14.01
C GLN A 163 -12.65 -4.42 12.74
N TYR A 164 -12.97 -3.85 11.58
CA TYR A 164 -12.91 -4.54 10.29
C TYR A 164 -12.56 -3.59 9.14
N TYR A 165 -12.34 -4.16 7.97
CA TYR A 165 -12.36 -3.46 6.70
C TYR A 165 -13.16 -4.30 5.72
N LYS A 166 -14.33 -3.79 5.31
CA LYS A 166 -15.26 -4.48 4.40
C LYS A 166 -14.62 -4.85 3.07
N GLU A 167 -15.29 -5.75 2.36
CA GLU A 167 -14.91 -6.26 1.04
C GLU A 167 -14.50 -5.17 0.05
N HIS A 168 -13.23 -5.13 -0.33
CA HIS A 168 -12.68 -4.13 -1.25
C HIS A 168 -11.66 -4.75 -2.20
N VAL A 169 -11.19 -3.93 -3.13
CA VAL A 169 -10.06 -4.20 -4.02
C VAL A 169 -8.99 -3.14 -3.78
N ASP A 170 -7.73 -3.48 -3.98
CA ASP A 170 -6.64 -2.51 -3.80
C ASP A 170 -6.43 -1.63 -5.03
N PHE A 171 -6.82 -2.10 -6.21
CA PHE A 171 -6.72 -1.31 -7.44
C PHE A 171 -7.80 -0.23 -7.50
N PHE A 172 -7.52 0.86 -8.19
CA PHE A 172 -8.51 1.89 -8.48
C PHE A 172 -9.43 1.43 -9.62
N THR A 173 -10.75 1.44 -9.41
CA THR A 173 -11.70 0.90 -10.39
C THR A 173 -11.66 1.71 -11.69
N PRO A 174 -11.42 1.10 -12.88
CA PRO A 174 -11.33 1.84 -14.13
C PRO A 174 -12.58 2.66 -14.45
N PHE A 175 -12.38 3.79 -15.14
CA PHE A 175 -13.43 4.70 -15.59
C PHE A 175 -14.20 5.44 -14.47
N THR A 176 -13.68 5.43 -13.23
CA THR A 176 -14.17 6.29 -12.14
C THR A 176 -13.31 7.55 -11.98
N GLU A 177 -13.81 8.55 -11.26
CA GLU A 177 -13.03 9.74 -10.89
C GLU A 177 -11.85 9.38 -9.98
N GLU A 178 -12.07 8.46 -9.03
CA GLU A 178 -11.01 7.90 -8.19
C GLU A 178 -9.84 7.38 -9.05
N HIS A 179 -10.12 6.57 -10.09
CA HIS A 179 -9.06 6.11 -10.98
C HIS A 179 -8.35 7.25 -11.71
N LYS A 180 -9.05 8.32 -12.11
CA LYS A 180 -8.38 9.45 -12.78
C LYS A 180 -7.42 10.16 -11.82
N VAL A 181 -7.86 10.42 -10.59
CA VAL A 181 -7.09 11.14 -9.57
C VAL A 181 -5.90 10.30 -9.10
N TYR A 182 -6.14 9.11 -8.57
CA TYR A 182 -5.09 8.30 -7.94
C TYR A 182 -4.12 7.67 -8.95
N CYS A 183 -4.50 7.49 -10.22
CA CYS A 183 -3.61 6.95 -11.26
C CYS A 183 -2.94 8.03 -12.13
N GLU A 184 -3.10 9.33 -11.84
CA GLU A 184 -2.51 10.41 -12.65
C GLU A 184 -0.99 10.27 -12.75
N TRP A 185 -0.32 10.08 -11.60
CA TRP A 185 1.13 10.15 -11.47
C TRP A 185 1.88 8.82 -11.44
N MET A 186 1.33 7.75 -10.85
CA MET A 186 2.05 6.45 -10.77
C MET A 186 1.25 5.32 -11.42
N GLY A 187 0.09 5.66 -12.00
CA GLY A 187 -0.82 4.69 -12.59
C GLY A 187 -1.42 3.74 -11.55
N GLN A 188 -1.75 2.54 -12.01
CA GLN A 188 -2.53 1.56 -11.26
C GLN A 188 -1.70 0.80 -10.22
N ARG A 189 -2.31 0.34 -9.13
CA ARG A 189 -1.72 -0.63 -8.20
C ARG A 189 -1.68 -2.02 -8.83
N THR A 190 -0.47 -2.58 -8.95
CA THR A 190 -0.17 -3.86 -9.58
C THR A 190 -0.08 -4.98 -8.54
N TRP A 191 0.78 -4.85 -7.54
CA TRP A 191 0.95 -5.84 -6.46
C TRP A 191 0.57 -5.26 -5.12
N THR A 192 0.00 -6.09 -4.27
CA THR A 192 -0.13 -5.83 -2.84
C THR A 192 0.72 -6.82 -2.07
N VAL A 193 1.43 -6.31 -1.07
CA VAL A 193 2.12 -7.09 -0.04
C VAL A 193 1.47 -6.75 1.29
N MET A 194 1.07 -7.76 2.05
CA MET A 194 0.52 -7.61 3.39
C MET A 194 1.25 -8.54 4.36
N ILE A 195 1.63 -8.07 5.54
CA ILE A 195 2.36 -8.86 6.54
C ILE A 195 1.60 -8.84 7.86
N TYR A 196 1.36 -10.00 8.46
CA TYR A 196 0.83 -10.08 9.83
C TYR A 196 1.96 -9.89 10.84
N LEU A 197 1.79 -8.96 11.79
CA LEU A 197 2.79 -8.69 12.83
C LEU A 197 2.55 -9.46 14.12
N ASN A 198 1.40 -10.11 14.27
CA ASN A 198 1.10 -10.93 15.44
C ASN A 198 0.13 -12.07 15.10
N ASP A 199 0.10 -13.08 15.96
CA ASP A 199 -0.95 -14.10 15.94
C ASP A 199 -2.26 -13.52 16.50
N VAL A 200 -3.38 -13.95 15.90
CA VAL A 200 -4.73 -13.70 16.42
C VAL A 200 -5.39 -15.04 16.66
N ALA A 201 -5.77 -15.33 17.91
CA ALA A 201 -6.22 -16.67 18.26
C ALA A 201 -7.56 -17.04 17.60
N SER A 202 -8.48 -16.07 17.47
CA SER A 202 -9.79 -16.22 16.81
C SER A 202 -10.19 -14.95 16.05
N GLY A 203 -10.73 -15.12 14.84
CA GLY A 203 -11.07 -14.01 13.96
C GLY A 203 -9.85 -13.35 13.31
N GLY A 204 -10.05 -12.18 12.74
CA GLY A 204 -8.97 -11.36 12.18
C GLY A 204 -8.49 -11.83 10.80
N GLU A 205 -9.14 -12.81 10.17
CA GLU A 205 -8.71 -13.36 8.90
C GLU A 205 -8.74 -12.32 7.79
N THR A 206 -7.82 -12.45 6.84
CA THR A 206 -8.01 -11.83 5.52
C THR A 206 -8.74 -12.81 4.64
N TYR A 207 -9.94 -12.43 4.20
CA TYR A 207 -10.84 -13.29 3.44
C TYR A 207 -10.93 -12.85 1.99
N PHE A 208 -10.45 -13.68 1.06
CA PHE A 208 -10.59 -13.48 -0.38
C PHE A 208 -11.90 -14.12 -0.86
N LYS A 209 -12.95 -13.30 -0.99
CA LYS A 209 -14.34 -13.76 -1.19
C LYS A 209 -14.52 -14.59 -2.45
N HIS A 210 -14.02 -14.11 -3.59
CA HIS A 210 -14.16 -14.79 -4.87
C HIS A 210 -13.27 -16.04 -5.02
N LEU A 211 -12.32 -16.23 -4.10
CA LEU A 211 -11.46 -17.41 -4.03
C LEU A 211 -11.91 -18.38 -2.94
N ASN A 212 -12.91 -18.00 -2.13
CA ASN A 212 -13.32 -18.69 -0.91
C ASN A 212 -12.11 -19.10 -0.04
N LYS A 213 -11.17 -18.16 0.18
CA LYS A 213 -9.90 -18.42 0.84
C LYS A 213 -9.71 -17.49 2.04
N TYR A 214 -9.49 -18.11 3.20
CA TYR A 214 -9.17 -17.42 4.45
C TYR A 214 -7.69 -17.55 4.77
N PHE A 215 -7.10 -16.47 5.26
CA PHE A 215 -5.77 -16.43 5.82
C PHE A 215 -5.86 -16.00 7.28
N LYS A 216 -5.51 -16.91 8.18
CA LYS A 216 -5.44 -16.61 9.60
C LYS A 216 -4.20 -15.75 9.89
N PRO A 217 -4.30 -14.70 10.72
CA PRO A 217 -3.13 -13.95 11.16
C PRO A 217 -2.14 -14.88 11.85
N LYS A 218 -0.94 -14.94 11.28
CA LYS A 218 0.20 -15.69 11.81
C LYS A 218 1.40 -14.76 11.82
N GLN A 219 2.01 -14.53 12.97
CA GLN A 219 3.11 -13.59 13.12
C GLN A 219 4.21 -13.82 12.07
N GLY A 220 4.71 -12.73 11.49
CA GLY A 220 5.78 -12.72 10.51
C GLY A 220 5.39 -13.28 9.14
N THR A 221 4.13 -13.66 8.92
CA THR A 221 3.68 -14.21 7.62
C THR A 221 3.36 -13.10 6.64
N LEU A 222 4.03 -13.15 5.49
CA LEU A 222 3.75 -12.29 4.33
C LEU A 222 2.73 -12.96 3.41
N LEU A 223 1.75 -12.19 2.94
CA LEU A 223 0.89 -12.48 1.80
C LEU A 223 1.22 -11.51 0.67
N CYS A 224 1.20 -11.98 -0.57
CA CYS A 224 1.23 -11.06 -1.72
C CYS A 224 0.35 -11.55 -2.87
N TRP A 225 -0.25 -10.62 -3.59
CA TRP A 225 -1.11 -10.91 -4.73
C TRP A 225 -1.01 -9.84 -5.81
N ASN A 226 -1.29 -10.25 -7.04
CA ASN A 226 -1.36 -9.34 -8.18
C ASN A 226 -2.80 -8.89 -8.40
N ASN A 227 -3.02 -7.59 -8.26
CA ASN A 227 -4.29 -6.91 -8.46
C ASN A 227 -4.72 -6.86 -9.92
N LEU A 228 -3.81 -7.15 -10.86
CA LEU A 228 -4.06 -7.13 -12.29
C LEU A 228 -3.82 -8.50 -12.93
N TYR A 229 -4.56 -8.77 -14.00
CA TYR A 229 -4.21 -9.83 -14.92
C TYR A 229 -3.01 -9.43 -15.77
N LYS A 230 -2.42 -10.40 -16.47
CA LYS A 230 -1.30 -10.20 -17.41
C LYS A 230 -1.52 -9.10 -18.46
N SER A 231 -2.78 -8.83 -18.80
CA SER A 231 -3.18 -7.76 -19.73
C SER A 231 -3.16 -6.35 -19.11
N GLY A 232 -2.98 -6.22 -17.80
CA GLY A 232 -3.17 -4.98 -17.04
C GLY A 232 -4.62 -4.71 -16.62
N ILE A 233 -5.56 -5.61 -16.97
CA ILE A 233 -6.97 -5.49 -16.55
C ILE A 233 -7.09 -5.86 -15.07
N PRO A 234 -7.88 -5.13 -14.26
CA PRO A 234 -8.09 -5.48 -12.87
C PRO A 234 -8.61 -6.89 -12.63
N ASN A 235 -8.04 -7.53 -11.62
CA ASN A 235 -8.37 -8.88 -11.20
C ASN A 235 -9.32 -8.84 -10.00
N TYR A 236 -10.62 -8.75 -10.26
CA TYR A 236 -11.64 -8.76 -9.20
C TYR A 236 -11.58 -10.01 -8.31
N LYS A 237 -10.91 -11.11 -8.70
CA LYS A 237 -10.75 -12.27 -7.80
C LYS A 237 -9.92 -11.95 -6.56
N THR A 238 -9.14 -10.86 -6.55
CA THR A 238 -8.37 -10.42 -5.37
C THR A 238 -9.18 -9.59 -4.39
N MET A 239 -10.48 -9.42 -4.64
CA MET A 239 -11.39 -8.78 -3.70
C MET A 239 -11.35 -9.49 -2.35
N HIS A 240 -11.11 -8.71 -1.30
CA HIS A 240 -10.82 -9.22 0.02
C HIS A 240 -11.37 -8.33 1.14
N GLU A 241 -11.51 -8.92 2.32
CA GLU A 241 -12.02 -8.28 3.52
C GLU A 241 -11.07 -8.58 4.68
N ALA A 242 -10.90 -7.62 5.59
CA ALA A 242 -10.30 -7.88 6.91
C ALA A 242 -11.43 -8.18 7.90
N LEU A 243 -11.60 -9.44 8.25
CA LEU A 243 -12.59 -9.87 9.24
C LEU A 243 -12.21 -9.38 10.64
N PRO A 244 -13.20 -9.14 11.53
CA PRO A 244 -12.91 -8.66 12.86
C PRO A 244 -12.08 -9.65 13.68
N PRO A 245 -11.01 -9.21 14.37
CA PRO A 245 -10.41 -10.03 15.42
C PRO A 245 -11.43 -10.19 16.55
N VAL A 246 -11.48 -11.40 17.11
CA VAL A 246 -12.35 -11.72 18.26
C VAL A 246 -11.51 -11.72 19.54
N SER A 247 -10.28 -12.20 19.48
CA SER A 247 -9.37 -12.26 20.62
C SER A 247 -8.09 -11.45 20.37
N GLY A 248 -7.94 -10.36 21.13
CA GLY A 248 -6.79 -9.46 21.03
C GLY A 248 -6.85 -8.52 19.82
N ASN A 249 -5.78 -7.74 19.66
CA ASN A 249 -5.62 -6.83 18.54
C ASN A 249 -4.98 -7.56 17.36
N LYS A 250 -5.23 -7.09 16.14
CA LYS A 250 -4.52 -7.50 14.92
C LYS A 250 -3.67 -6.34 14.41
N TYR A 251 -2.42 -6.62 14.10
CA TYR A 251 -1.49 -5.67 13.48
C TYR A 251 -1.05 -6.20 12.12
N VAL A 252 -1.12 -5.36 11.10
CA VAL A 252 -0.66 -5.68 9.75
C VAL A 252 0.13 -4.52 9.15
N ILE A 253 1.02 -4.85 8.21
CA ILE A 253 1.64 -3.89 7.30
C ILE A 253 1.10 -4.16 5.90
N THR A 254 0.82 -3.11 5.14
CA THR A 254 0.47 -3.18 3.72
C THR A 254 1.39 -2.27 2.91
N LYS A 255 1.88 -2.81 1.78
CA LYS A 255 2.58 -2.05 0.73
C LYS A 255 1.90 -2.31 -0.60
N TRP A 256 1.59 -1.25 -1.32
CA TRP A 256 1.11 -1.34 -2.69
C TRP A 256 2.21 -0.93 -3.66
N PHE A 257 2.30 -1.62 -4.79
CA PHE A 257 3.21 -1.30 -5.88
C PHE A 257 2.42 -0.75 -7.06
N ARG A 258 2.86 0.38 -7.59
CA ARG A 258 2.32 1.08 -8.73
C ARG A 258 2.85 0.51 -10.04
N SER A 259 2.23 0.95 -11.12
CA SER A 259 2.55 0.47 -12.48
C SER A 259 3.81 1.12 -13.08
N TRP A 260 4.23 2.27 -12.56
CA TRP A 260 5.47 2.97 -12.88
C TRP A 260 5.84 3.97 -11.76
N SER A 261 7.08 4.48 -11.76
CA SER A 261 7.59 5.44 -10.77
C SER A 261 7.78 6.84 -11.38
N LEU A 262 7.56 7.89 -10.57
CA LEU A 262 7.83 9.28 -10.96
C LEU A 262 9.33 9.61 -11.04
N ILE A 263 10.17 8.89 -10.31
CA ILE A 263 11.63 9.10 -10.21
C ILE A 263 12.40 7.84 -10.58
#